data_AF-A0AA38M935-F1
#
_entry.id   AF-A0AA38M935-F1
#
_cell.length_a   1.000
_cell.length_b   1.000
_cell.length_c   1.000
_cell.angle_alpha   90.00
_cell.angle_beta   90.00
_cell.angle_gamma   90.00
#
_symmetry.space_group_name_H-M   'P 1'
#
loop_
_entity.id
_entity.type
_entity.pdbx_description
1 polymer ?
#
loop_
_entity_poly.entity_id
_entity_poly.type
_entity_poly.pdbx_seq_one_letter_code
_entity_poly.pdbx_strand_id
1 'polypeptide(L)'
;MFSTIRDKLLNVTKTVPLFSSNSDKSQVQCAVNLNAGSDILTRYQNEWEVIHSTNEENAKKAEEAADLIAKVTTKIQRDKESLGVMTHLLSNSNLMLNISNCTKQIEQLYRGFSEVEEGLLQLEDLIDTVEFESMKKQHRYHLQQYKARKEESLKTFETSLQQKHDRTVADLEDKKKKELEERQKVFHEAFKNDLEIFKNFGTIPKLDLPKKQPSALLEEIQVDYDEKELDQFFEDNE
;
A
#
# COMPACT_ATOMS: atom_id res chain seq x y z
N MET A 1 -24.66 -83.71 73.58
CA MET A 1 -23.88 -84.91 73.90
C MET A 1 -22.38 -84.61 73.77
N PHE A 2 -21.80 -83.84 74.70
CA PHE A 2 -20.38 -83.45 74.67
C PHE A 2 -19.74 -83.63 76.07
N SER A 3 -19.71 -84.87 76.56
CA SER A 3 -19.13 -85.21 77.88
C SER A 3 -18.03 -86.29 77.84
N THR A 4 -17.44 -86.59 76.67
CA THR A 4 -16.65 -87.84 76.53
C THR A 4 -15.16 -87.67 76.24
N ILE A 5 -14.64 -86.43 76.23
CA ILE A 5 -13.20 -86.17 75.98
C ILE A 5 -12.49 -85.65 77.24
N ARG A 6 -13.16 -84.78 78.02
CA ARG A 6 -12.60 -84.22 79.27
C ARG A 6 -12.38 -85.31 80.33
N ASP A 7 -13.33 -86.24 80.47
CA ASP A 7 -13.23 -87.36 81.42
C ASP A 7 -12.15 -88.38 81.03
N LYS A 8 -11.84 -88.52 79.74
CA LYS A 8 -10.76 -89.39 79.28
C LYS A 8 -9.36 -88.80 79.54
N LEU A 9 -9.22 -87.47 79.49
CA LEU A 9 -7.97 -86.78 79.84
C LEU A 9 -7.69 -86.77 81.35
N LEU A 10 -8.74 -86.67 82.17
CA LEU A 10 -8.63 -86.74 83.63
C LEU A 10 -8.31 -88.15 84.17
N ASN A 11 -8.61 -89.21 83.42
CA ASN A 11 -8.28 -90.58 83.82
C ASN A 11 -6.83 -90.97 83.51
N VAL A 12 -6.22 -90.41 82.46
CA VAL A 12 -4.81 -90.67 82.09
C VAL A 12 -3.84 -89.99 83.07
N THR A 13 -4.23 -88.87 83.67
CA THR A 13 -3.42 -88.15 84.66
C THR A 13 -3.40 -88.79 86.05
N LYS A 14 -4.30 -89.75 86.34
CA LYS A 14 -4.36 -90.45 87.63
C LYS A 14 -3.64 -91.79 87.69
N THR A 15 -3.24 -92.37 86.55
CA THR A 15 -2.76 -93.76 86.49
C THR A 15 -1.26 -93.93 86.26
N VAL A 16 -0.45 -92.87 86.30
CA VAL A 16 1.01 -92.99 86.20
C VAL A 16 1.69 -92.12 87.27
N PRO A 17 2.38 -92.71 88.27
CA PRO A 17 3.23 -91.96 89.17
C PRO A 17 4.54 -91.64 88.42
N LEU A 18 4.61 -90.46 87.79
CA LEU A 18 5.77 -90.03 86.99
C LEU A 18 6.71 -89.07 87.73
N PHE A 19 6.54 -88.89 89.05
CA PHE A 19 7.47 -88.16 89.90
C PHE A 19 7.71 -88.92 91.21
N SER A 20 8.62 -89.88 91.19
CA SER A 20 9.28 -90.36 92.41
C SER A 20 10.57 -89.57 92.61
N SER A 21 10.51 -88.61 93.54
CA SER A 21 11.69 -88.04 94.17
C SER A 21 12.28 -89.09 95.10
N ASN A 22 13.43 -89.65 94.73
CA ASN A 22 14.31 -90.35 95.66
C ASN A 22 15.74 -89.91 95.39
N SER A 23 16.22 -89.05 96.28
CA SER A 23 17.63 -88.77 96.51
C SER A 23 18.28 -89.97 97.19
N ASP A 24 19.23 -90.64 96.52
CA ASP A 24 20.54 -90.97 97.12
C ASP A 24 21.50 -91.65 96.12
N LYS A 25 22.50 -90.87 95.73
CA LYS A 25 23.92 -91.19 95.49
C LYS A 25 24.29 -92.48 94.74
N SER A 26 24.66 -92.30 93.47
CA SER A 26 25.92 -92.81 92.91
C SER A 26 26.36 -91.92 91.75
N GLN A 27 27.42 -91.17 92.01
CA GLN A 27 28.02 -90.19 91.11
C GLN A 27 28.91 -90.93 90.10
N VAL A 28 28.33 -91.28 88.94
CA VAL A 28 29.07 -91.48 87.70
C VAL A 28 28.77 -90.26 86.85
N GLN A 29 29.76 -89.39 86.67
CA GLN A 29 29.70 -88.27 85.73
C GLN A 29 29.51 -88.82 84.31
N CYS A 30 28.26 -89.02 83.91
CA CYS A 30 27.85 -88.99 82.53
C CYS A 30 27.24 -87.61 82.33
N ALA A 31 27.89 -86.75 81.56
CA ALA A 31 27.40 -85.41 81.22
C ALA A 31 26.21 -85.47 80.26
N VAL A 32 25.20 -86.31 80.58
CA VAL A 32 23.99 -86.45 79.79
C VAL A 32 23.01 -85.43 80.32
N ASN A 33 22.92 -84.33 79.60
CA ASN A 33 22.07 -83.21 79.95
C ASN A 33 20.60 -83.63 79.79
N LEU A 34 19.93 -83.95 80.90
CA LEU A 34 18.50 -84.30 80.94
C LEU A 34 17.60 -83.18 80.40
N ASN A 35 18.13 -81.96 80.28
CA ASN A 35 17.44 -80.80 79.71
C ASN A 35 17.62 -80.64 78.19
N ALA A 36 18.45 -81.48 77.53
CA ALA A 36 18.76 -81.34 76.11
C ALA A 36 17.52 -81.37 75.19
N GLY A 37 16.49 -82.14 75.55
CA GLY A 37 15.22 -82.15 74.82
C GLY A 37 14.44 -80.83 74.95
N SER A 38 14.47 -80.20 76.12
CA SER A 38 13.86 -78.89 76.36
C SER A 38 14.62 -77.79 75.62
N ASP A 39 15.94 -77.84 75.61
CA ASP A 39 16.79 -76.86 74.93
C ASP A 39 16.61 -76.92 73.39
N ILE A 40 16.50 -78.13 72.83
CA ILE A 40 16.20 -78.34 71.41
C ILE A 40 14.81 -77.82 71.06
N LEU A 41 13.79 -78.11 71.89
CA LEU A 41 12.43 -77.64 71.66
C LEU A 41 12.35 -76.12 71.72
N THR A 42 13.01 -75.52 72.72
CA THR A 42 13.07 -74.06 72.89
C THR A 42 13.77 -73.39 71.71
N ARG A 43 14.85 -73.99 71.20
CA ARG A 43 15.52 -73.51 69.99
C ARG A 43 14.60 -73.52 68.77
N TYR A 44 13.92 -74.64 68.50
CA TYR A 44 13.01 -74.71 67.35
C TYR A 44 11.77 -73.84 67.51
N GLN A 45 11.26 -73.68 68.74
CA GLN A 45 10.18 -72.75 69.02
C GLN A 45 10.60 -71.30 68.74
N ASN A 46 11.79 -70.90 69.17
CA ASN A 46 12.32 -69.55 68.90
C ASN A 46 12.61 -69.34 67.41
N GLU A 47 13.21 -70.33 66.71
CA GLU A 47 13.43 -70.25 65.26
C GLU A 47 12.10 -70.15 64.50
N TRP A 48 11.08 -70.91 64.93
CA TRP A 48 9.75 -70.84 64.34
C TRP A 48 9.07 -69.50 64.61
N GLU A 49 9.17 -68.95 65.82
CA GLU A 49 8.64 -67.63 66.16
C GLU A 49 9.26 -66.52 65.31
N VAL A 50 10.58 -66.56 65.10
CA VAL A 50 11.28 -65.61 64.22
C VAL A 50 10.81 -65.74 62.77
N ILE A 51 10.68 -66.97 62.25
CA ILE A 51 10.17 -67.21 60.90
C ILE A 51 8.73 -66.73 60.77
N HIS A 52 7.88 -67.01 61.75
CA HIS A 52 6.48 -66.61 61.75
C HIS A 52 6.33 -65.09 61.75
N SER A 53 7.04 -64.41 62.66
CA SER A 53 7.05 -62.95 62.74
C SER A 53 7.56 -62.31 61.44
N THR A 54 8.63 -62.86 60.85
CA THR A 54 9.19 -62.35 59.58
C THR A 54 8.21 -62.56 58.43
N ASN A 55 7.53 -63.71 58.39
CA ASN A 55 6.55 -64.02 57.36
C ASN A 55 5.29 -63.14 57.48
N GLU A 56 4.85 -62.84 58.70
CA GLU A 56 3.74 -61.92 58.95
C GLU A 56 4.09 -60.48 58.51
N GLU A 57 5.31 -60.00 58.82
CA GLU A 57 5.76 -58.69 58.35
C GLU A 57 5.88 -58.63 56.82
N ASN A 58 6.38 -59.71 56.20
CA ASN A 58 6.46 -59.80 54.74
C ASN A 58 5.08 -59.83 54.09
N ALA A 59 4.12 -60.57 54.66
CA ALA A 59 2.74 -60.60 54.19
C ALA A 59 2.10 -59.20 54.25
N LYS A 60 2.33 -58.47 55.34
CA LYS A 60 1.85 -57.09 55.49
C LYS A 60 2.47 -56.13 54.46
N LYS A 61 3.80 -56.20 54.26
CA LYS A 61 4.48 -55.38 53.23
C LYS A 61 4.00 -55.72 51.83
N ALA A 62 3.72 -57.00 51.54
CA ALA A 62 3.16 -57.43 50.26
C ALA A 62 1.74 -56.89 50.05
N GLU A 63 0.90 -56.86 51.08
CA GLU A 63 -0.43 -56.26 51.04
C GLU A 63 -0.38 -54.75 50.79
N GLU A 64 0.49 -54.02 51.51
CA GLU A 64 0.70 -52.58 51.31
C GLU A 64 1.18 -52.28 49.87
N ALA A 65 2.09 -53.09 49.33
CA ALA A 65 2.54 -52.96 47.95
C ALA A 65 1.41 -53.25 46.94
N ALA A 66 0.58 -54.27 47.19
CA ALA A 66 -0.57 -54.60 46.35
C ALA A 66 -1.59 -53.45 46.32
N ASP A 67 -1.86 -52.82 47.46
CA ASP A 67 -2.73 -51.65 47.58
C ASP A 67 -2.21 -50.45 46.78
N LEU A 68 -0.90 -50.19 46.85
CA LEU A 68 -0.27 -49.13 46.07
C LEU A 68 -0.36 -49.41 44.56
N ILE A 69 -0.09 -50.66 44.15
CA ILE A 69 -0.23 -51.09 42.75
C ILE A 69 -1.67 -50.89 42.28
N ALA A 70 -2.67 -51.34 43.05
CA ALA A 70 -4.07 -51.18 42.70
C ALA A 70 -4.48 -49.70 42.55
N LYS A 71 -4.01 -48.83 43.45
CA LYS A 71 -4.23 -47.38 43.35
C LYS A 71 -3.62 -46.78 42.09
N VAL A 72 -2.39 -47.18 41.75
CA VAL A 72 -1.71 -46.72 40.53
C VAL A 72 -2.42 -47.25 39.27
N THR A 73 -2.78 -48.52 39.23
CA THR A 73 -3.47 -49.13 38.09
C THR A 73 -4.83 -48.47 37.84
N THR A 74 -5.62 -48.22 38.89
CA THR A 74 -6.90 -47.53 38.74
C THR A 74 -6.74 -46.08 38.26
N LYS A 75 -5.70 -45.36 38.72
CA LYS A 75 -5.38 -44.02 38.21
C LYS A 75 -5.01 -44.07 36.72
N ILE A 76 -4.10 -44.95 36.33
CA ILE A 76 -3.66 -45.11 34.93
C ILE A 76 -4.84 -45.45 34.03
N GLN A 77 -5.74 -46.33 34.49
CA GLN A 77 -6.93 -46.71 33.73
C GLN A 77 -7.87 -45.51 33.51
N ARG A 78 -8.11 -44.71 34.55
CA ARG A 78 -8.90 -43.47 34.44
C ARG A 78 -8.27 -42.46 33.49
N ASP A 79 -6.95 -42.26 33.59
CA ASP A 79 -6.22 -41.33 32.74
C ASP A 79 -6.28 -41.78 31.27
N LYS A 80 -6.17 -43.09 31.01
CA LYS A 80 -6.32 -43.68 29.67
C LYS A 80 -7.71 -43.46 29.10
N GLU A 81 -8.76 -43.66 29.89
CA GLU A 81 -10.15 -43.41 29.47
C GLU A 81 -10.38 -41.93 29.14
N SER A 82 -9.92 -41.03 30.02
CA SER A 82 -9.98 -39.58 29.81
C SER A 82 -9.26 -39.14 28.53
N LEU A 83 -8.04 -39.66 28.32
CA LEU A 83 -7.27 -39.38 27.11
C LEU A 83 -7.97 -39.95 25.86
N GLY A 84 -8.56 -41.13 25.94
CA GLY A 84 -9.35 -41.71 24.86
C GLY A 84 -10.54 -40.84 24.44
N VAL A 85 -11.29 -40.30 25.41
CA VAL A 85 -12.40 -39.37 25.13
C VAL A 85 -11.88 -38.09 24.49
N MET A 86 -10.79 -37.53 25.02
CA MET A 86 -10.19 -36.30 24.47
C MET A 86 -9.68 -36.51 23.05
N THR A 87 -8.98 -37.61 22.77
CA THR A 87 -8.51 -37.96 21.43
C THR A 87 -9.67 -38.15 20.48
N HIS A 88 -10.72 -38.87 20.88
CA HIS A 88 -11.91 -39.07 20.04
C HIS A 88 -12.62 -37.74 19.73
N LEU A 89 -12.77 -36.85 20.72
CA LEU A 89 -13.32 -35.51 20.51
C LEU A 89 -12.46 -34.69 19.56
N LEU A 90 -11.14 -34.73 19.69
CA LEU A 90 -10.22 -34.01 18.80
C LEU A 90 -10.28 -34.57 17.38
N SER A 91 -10.28 -35.90 17.21
CA SER A 91 -10.37 -36.56 15.90
C SER A 91 -11.70 -36.32 15.19
N ASN A 92 -12.81 -36.26 15.95
CA ASN A 92 -14.13 -35.96 15.38
C ASN A 92 -14.42 -34.46 15.30
N SER A 93 -13.62 -33.62 15.93
CA SER A 93 -13.76 -32.18 15.81
C SER A 93 -13.36 -31.76 14.40
N ASN A 94 -14.24 -31.05 13.71
CA ASN A 94 -13.91 -30.38 12.43
C ASN A 94 -12.96 -29.19 12.62
N LEU A 95 -12.21 -29.13 13.73
CA LEU A 95 -11.37 -28.00 14.11
C LEU A 95 -10.26 -27.78 13.08
N MET A 96 -9.60 -28.84 12.62
CA MET A 96 -8.59 -28.74 11.56
C MET A 96 -9.18 -28.20 10.25
N LEU A 97 -10.38 -28.68 9.89
CA LEU A 97 -11.09 -28.22 8.69
C LEU A 97 -11.50 -26.75 8.82
N ASN A 98 -12.01 -26.35 9.98
CA ASN A 98 -12.38 -24.97 10.27
C ASN A 98 -11.17 -24.04 10.24
N ILE A 99 -10.04 -24.43 10.84
CA ILE A 99 -8.79 -23.67 10.76
C ILE A 99 -8.35 -23.55 9.31
N SER A 100 -8.34 -24.64 8.55
CA SER A 100 -7.96 -24.61 7.13
C SER A 100 -8.89 -23.69 6.32
N ASN A 101 -10.20 -23.71 6.58
CA ASN A 101 -11.16 -22.83 5.94
C ASN A 101 -10.94 -21.36 6.33
N CYS A 102 -10.71 -21.06 7.61
CA CYS A 102 -10.37 -19.71 8.06
C CYS A 102 -9.08 -19.22 7.39
N THR A 103 -8.04 -20.06 7.29
CA THR A 103 -6.80 -19.71 6.59
C THR A 103 -7.06 -19.41 5.11
N LYS A 104 -7.88 -20.22 4.42
CA LYS A 104 -8.27 -19.95 3.03
C LYS A 104 -9.07 -18.66 2.87
N GLN A 105 -10.00 -18.38 3.79
CA GLN A 105 -10.76 -17.14 3.77
C GLN A 105 -9.86 -15.92 3.98
N ILE A 106 -8.88 -16.02 4.87
CA ILE A 106 -7.87 -14.98 5.08
C ILE A 106 -7.04 -14.77 3.81
N GLU A 107 -6.59 -15.84 3.15
CA GLU A 107 -5.85 -15.74 1.88
C GLU A 107 -6.68 -15.08 0.77
N GLN A 108 -7.96 -15.46 0.66
CA GLN A 108 -8.89 -14.83 -0.28
C GLN A 108 -9.09 -13.34 0.02
N LEU A 109 -9.18 -12.98 1.30
CA LEU A 109 -9.30 -11.60 1.72
C LEU A 109 -8.05 -10.79 1.38
N TYR A 110 -6.85 -11.33 1.61
CA TYR A 110 -5.59 -10.69 1.19
C TYR A 110 -5.53 -10.46 -0.33
N ARG A 111 -5.99 -11.44 -1.12
CA ARG A 111 -6.09 -11.29 -2.57
C ARG A 111 -7.08 -10.19 -2.96
N GLY A 112 -8.25 -10.15 -2.32
CA GLY A 112 -9.25 -9.11 -2.55
C GLY A 112 -8.74 -7.71 -2.19
N PHE A 113 -7.99 -7.57 -1.09
CA PHE A 113 -7.34 -6.30 -0.75
C PHE A 113 -6.31 -5.89 -1.79
N SER A 114 -5.46 -6.82 -2.25
CA SER A 114 -4.48 -6.52 -3.30
C SER A 114 -5.14 -6.08 -4.62
N GLU A 115 -6.28 -6.68 -4.99
CA GLU A 115 -7.03 -6.26 -6.19
C GLU A 115 -7.66 -4.87 -6.02
N VAL A 116 -8.17 -4.56 -4.83
CA VAL A 116 -8.70 -3.23 -4.52
C VAL A 116 -7.59 -2.19 -4.51
N GLU A 117 -6.43 -2.48 -3.92
CA GLU A 117 -5.26 -1.59 -3.90
C GLU A 117 -4.79 -1.30 -5.33
N GLU A 118 -4.68 -2.32 -6.17
CA GLU A 118 -4.35 -2.17 -7.59
C GLU A 118 -5.40 -1.31 -8.33
N GLY A 119 -6.69 -1.57 -8.08
CA GLY A 119 -7.77 -0.78 -8.67
C GLY A 119 -7.75 0.69 -8.22
N LEU A 120 -7.34 0.97 -6.98
CA LEU A 120 -7.19 2.33 -6.46
C LEU A 120 -6.01 3.06 -7.12
N LEU A 121 -4.87 2.38 -7.32
CA LEU A 121 -3.73 2.94 -8.04
C LEU A 121 -4.11 3.31 -9.48
N GLN A 122 -4.82 2.42 -10.18
CA GLN A 122 -5.30 2.68 -11.54
C GLN A 122 -6.30 3.85 -11.59
N LEU A 123 -7.13 4.00 -10.55
CA LEU A 123 -8.04 5.13 -10.43
C LEU A 123 -7.29 6.45 -10.22
N GLU A 124 -6.25 6.45 -9.39
CA GLU A 124 -5.38 7.61 -9.18
C GLU A 124 -4.70 8.04 -10.50
N ASP A 125 -4.10 7.10 -11.22
CA ASP A 125 -3.49 7.35 -12.54
C ASP A 125 -4.50 7.94 -13.55
N LEU A 126 -5.75 7.46 -13.50
CA LEU A 126 -6.83 7.95 -14.35
C LEU A 126 -7.23 9.39 -13.98
N ILE A 127 -7.33 9.69 -12.68
CA ILE A 127 -7.64 11.04 -12.18
C ILE A 127 -6.56 12.01 -12.65
N ASP A 128 -5.29 11.69 -12.45
CA ASP A 128 -4.15 12.51 -12.88
C ASP A 128 -4.19 12.77 -14.38
N THR A 129 -4.49 11.74 -15.17
CA THR A 129 -4.63 11.85 -16.63
C THR A 129 -5.76 12.81 -17.02
N VAL A 130 -6.91 12.70 -16.36
CA VAL A 130 -8.08 13.56 -16.61
C VAL A 130 -7.79 15.01 -16.23
N GLU A 131 -7.14 15.24 -15.09
CA GLU A 131 -6.75 16.58 -14.65
C GLU A 131 -5.74 17.21 -15.60
N PHE A 132 -4.75 16.45 -16.05
CA PHE A 132 -3.77 16.90 -17.03
C PHE A 132 -4.40 17.29 -18.37
N GLU A 133 -5.30 16.45 -18.91
CA GLU A 133 -6.00 16.76 -20.16
C GLU A 133 -6.96 17.96 -20.01
N SER A 134 -7.59 18.11 -18.85
CA SER A 134 -8.40 19.30 -18.52
C SER A 134 -7.54 20.57 -18.55
N MET A 135 -6.37 20.54 -17.90
CA MET A 135 -5.43 21.66 -17.88
C MET A 135 -4.93 22.02 -19.27
N LYS A 136 -4.56 21.01 -20.07
CA LYS A 136 -4.15 21.18 -21.47
C LYS A 136 -5.25 21.79 -22.32
N LYS A 137 -6.50 21.35 -22.15
CA LYS A 137 -7.67 21.94 -22.83
C LYS A 137 -7.87 23.40 -22.43
N GLN A 138 -7.74 23.73 -21.15
CA GLN A 138 -7.85 25.10 -20.65
C GLN A 138 -6.74 26.00 -21.22
N HIS A 139 -5.49 25.55 -21.25
CA HIS A 139 -4.40 26.31 -21.85
C HIS A 139 -4.58 26.52 -23.36
N ARG A 140 -5.03 25.49 -24.09
CA ARG A 140 -5.36 25.62 -25.52
C ARG A 140 -6.47 26.65 -25.75
N TYR A 141 -7.50 26.63 -24.91
CA TYR A 141 -8.59 27.61 -24.98
C TYR A 141 -8.07 29.04 -24.75
N HIS A 142 -7.25 29.26 -23.71
CA HIS A 142 -6.64 30.56 -23.44
C HIS A 142 -5.76 31.04 -24.59
N LEU A 143 -4.95 30.15 -25.18
CA LEU A 143 -4.11 30.47 -26.33
C LEU A 143 -4.94 30.88 -27.55
N GLN A 144 -6.04 30.16 -27.82
CA GLN A 144 -6.95 30.49 -28.92
C GLN A 144 -7.63 31.84 -28.70
N GLN A 145 -8.06 32.13 -27.47
CA GLN A 145 -8.65 33.42 -27.11
C GLN A 145 -7.63 34.55 -27.25
N TYR A 146 -6.39 34.34 -26.80
CA TYR A 146 -5.31 35.31 -26.96
C TYR A 146 -5.02 35.60 -28.44
N LYS A 147 -4.93 34.54 -29.26
CA LYS A 147 -4.73 34.66 -30.71
C LYS A 147 -5.84 35.49 -31.35
N ALA A 148 -7.11 35.17 -31.05
CA ALA A 148 -8.26 35.91 -31.57
C ALA A 148 -8.23 37.39 -31.19
N ARG A 149 -7.94 37.72 -29.92
CA ARG A 149 -7.79 39.12 -29.47
C ARG A 149 -6.65 39.84 -30.18
N LYS A 150 -5.54 39.13 -30.43
CA LYS A 150 -4.38 39.70 -31.12
C LYS A 150 -4.68 39.96 -32.59
N GLU A 151 -5.37 39.04 -33.26
CA GLU A 151 -5.85 39.21 -34.65
C GLU A 151 -6.84 40.38 -34.76
N GLU A 152 -7.77 40.52 -33.81
CA GLU A 152 -8.68 41.67 -33.75
C GLU A 152 -7.91 42.99 -33.55
N SER A 153 -6.98 43.02 -32.60
CA SER A 153 -6.14 44.19 -32.36
C SER A 153 -5.33 44.58 -33.60
N LEU A 154 -4.79 43.60 -34.32
CA LEU A 154 -4.05 43.81 -35.55
C LEU A 154 -4.95 44.38 -36.65
N LYS A 155 -6.13 43.82 -36.88
CA LYS A 155 -7.12 44.34 -37.85
C LYS A 155 -7.54 45.77 -37.53
N THR A 156 -7.78 46.08 -36.25
CA THR A 156 -8.12 47.46 -35.85
C THR A 156 -6.96 48.42 -36.06
N PHE A 157 -5.73 48.00 -35.82
CA PHE A 157 -4.54 48.79 -36.08
C PHE A 157 -4.32 49.03 -37.57
N GLU A 158 -4.45 48.01 -38.41
CA GLU A 158 -4.38 48.13 -39.88
C GLU A 158 -5.44 49.09 -40.40
N THR A 159 -6.69 48.94 -39.96
CA THR A 159 -7.79 49.84 -40.35
C THR A 159 -7.51 51.28 -39.93
N SER A 160 -7.01 51.50 -38.71
CA SER A 160 -6.63 52.83 -38.24
C SER A 160 -5.45 53.41 -39.02
N LEU A 161 -4.49 52.57 -39.43
CA LEU A 161 -3.33 52.98 -40.20
C LEU A 161 -3.72 53.37 -41.62
N GLN A 162 -4.56 52.56 -42.27
CA GLN A 162 -5.13 52.86 -43.59
C GLN A 162 -5.95 54.15 -43.56
N GLN A 163 -6.83 54.32 -42.57
CA GLN A 163 -7.59 55.56 -42.42
C GLN A 163 -6.68 56.79 -42.24
N LYS A 164 -5.57 56.65 -41.50
CA LYS A 164 -4.59 57.73 -41.34
C LYS A 164 -3.86 58.02 -42.65
N HIS A 165 -3.49 56.99 -43.40
CA HIS A 165 -2.88 57.12 -44.71
C HIS A 165 -3.81 57.85 -45.68
N ASP A 166 -5.06 57.40 -45.83
CA ASP A 166 -6.07 58.00 -46.71
C ASP A 166 -6.29 59.48 -46.39
N ARG A 167 -6.38 59.83 -45.09
CA ARG A 167 -6.48 61.23 -44.65
C ARG A 167 -5.24 62.04 -45.04
N THR A 168 -4.06 61.46 -44.90
CA THR A 168 -2.79 62.13 -45.20
C THR A 168 -2.66 62.36 -46.70
N VAL A 169 -3.05 61.39 -47.53
CA VAL A 169 -3.09 61.51 -48.99
C VAL A 169 -4.09 62.59 -49.40
N ALA A 170 -5.31 62.56 -48.87
CA ALA A 170 -6.33 63.58 -49.16
C ALA A 170 -5.85 65.00 -48.77
N ASP A 171 -5.21 65.16 -47.61
CA ASP A 171 -4.65 66.45 -47.16
C ASP A 171 -3.54 66.95 -48.11
N LEU A 172 -2.70 66.04 -48.64
CA LEU A 172 -1.64 66.38 -49.59
C LEU A 172 -2.21 66.75 -50.96
N GLU A 173 -3.21 66.01 -51.44
CA GLU A 173 -3.92 66.29 -52.69
C GLU A 173 -4.63 67.64 -52.63
N ASP A 174 -5.32 67.94 -51.53
CA ASP A 174 -5.99 69.22 -51.31
C ASP A 174 -5.02 70.39 -51.27
N LYS A 175 -3.86 70.23 -50.60
CA LYS A 175 -2.80 71.24 -50.60
C LYS A 175 -2.25 71.47 -52.00
N LYS A 176 -1.92 70.40 -52.73
CA LYS A 176 -1.42 70.47 -54.11
C LYS A 176 -2.44 71.12 -55.03
N LYS A 177 -3.73 70.80 -54.88
CA LYS A 177 -4.82 71.41 -55.64
C LYS A 177 -4.94 72.91 -55.37
N LYS A 178 -4.90 73.34 -54.11
CA LYS A 178 -4.93 74.77 -53.74
C LYS A 178 -3.74 75.52 -54.31
N GLU A 179 -2.54 74.95 -54.22
CA GLU A 179 -1.33 75.54 -54.80
C GLU A 179 -1.46 75.71 -56.33
N LEU A 180 -1.98 74.70 -57.02
CA LEU A 180 -2.24 74.76 -58.46
C LEU A 180 -3.29 75.82 -58.82
N GLU A 181 -4.38 75.92 -58.04
CA GLU A 181 -5.42 76.94 -58.23
C GLU A 181 -4.89 78.36 -58.00
N GLU A 182 -4.09 78.58 -56.94
CA GLU A 182 -3.44 79.86 -56.68
C GLU A 182 -2.47 80.23 -57.81
N ARG A 183 -1.64 79.28 -58.23
CA ARG A 183 -0.73 79.46 -59.36
C ARG A 183 -1.49 79.79 -60.65
N GLN A 184 -2.61 79.12 -60.92
CA GLN A 184 -3.48 79.42 -62.07
C GLN A 184 -4.08 80.83 -61.97
N LYS A 185 -4.54 81.26 -60.79
CA LYS A 185 -5.05 82.62 -60.56
C LYS A 185 -3.98 83.68 -60.79
N VAL A 186 -2.77 83.48 -60.25
CA VAL A 186 -1.64 84.40 -60.46
C VAL A 186 -1.28 84.50 -61.94
N PHE A 187 -1.21 83.37 -62.65
CA PHE A 187 -0.97 83.39 -64.10
C PHE A 187 -2.09 84.06 -64.87
N HIS A 188 -3.35 83.86 -64.47
CA HIS A 188 -4.49 84.50 -65.12
C HIS A 188 -4.50 86.01 -64.90
N GLU A 189 -4.16 86.47 -63.69
CA GLU A 189 -4.03 87.89 -63.37
C GLU A 189 -2.86 88.54 -64.12
N ALA A 190 -1.70 87.89 -64.15
CA ALA A 190 -0.55 88.32 -64.94
C ALA A 190 -0.91 88.43 -66.43
N PHE A 191 -1.59 87.42 -66.98
CA PHE A 191 -2.05 87.44 -68.37
C PHE A 191 -3.05 88.57 -68.65
N LYS A 192 -3.98 88.83 -67.72
CA LYS A 192 -4.93 89.95 -67.86
C LYS A 192 -4.20 91.29 -67.86
N ASN A 193 -3.22 91.45 -66.98
CA ASN A 193 -2.37 92.64 -66.93
C ASN A 193 -1.59 92.80 -68.25
N ASP A 194 -0.98 91.73 -68.77
CA ASP A 194 -0.30 91.74 -70.07
C ASP A 194 -1.24 92.14 -71.22
N LEU A 195 -2.50 91.67 -71.21
CA LEU A 195 -3.51 92.10 -72.17
C LEU A 195 -3.88 93.58 -72.03
N GLU A 196 -3.96 94.12 -70.81
CA GLU A 196 -4.21 95.54 -70.56
C GLU A 196 -3.01 96.39 -71.03
N ILE A 197 -1.78 95.96 -70.76
CA ILE A 197 -0.56 96.59 -71.26
C ILE A 197 -0.55 96.58 -72.80
N PHE A 198 -0.87 95.44 -73.42
CA PHE A 198 -0.95 95.34 -74.88
C PHE A 198 -2.00 96.29 -75.49
N LYS A 199 -3.18 96.39 -74.86
CA LYS A 199 -4.25 97.31 -75.31
C LYS A 199 -3.81 98.77 -75.20
N ASN A 200 -3.06 99.13 -74.17
CA ASN A 200 -2.67 100.51 -73.90
C ASN A 200 -1.42 100.94 -74.69
N PHE A 201 -0.46 100.03 -74.93
CA PHE A 201 0.86 100.35 -75.48
C PHE A 201 1.17 99.67 -76.83
N GLY A 202 0.32 98.75 -77.31
CA GLY A 202 0.45 98.11 -78.62
C GLY A 202 1.53 97.03 -78.74
N THR A 203 2.29 96.76 -77.67
CA THR A 203 3.35 95.75 -77.59
C THR A 203 3.35 95.07 -76.22
N ILE A 204 3.53 93.74 -76.19
CA ILE A 204 3.67 92.98 -74.95
C ILE A 204 5.15 93.06 -74.49
N PRO A 205 5.44 93.36 -73.21
CA PRO A 205 6.80 93.31 -72.68
C PRO A 205 7.35 91.88 -72.82
N LYS A 206 8.48 91.72 -73.52
CA LYS A 206 9.18 90.43 -73.55
C LYS A 206 9.73 90.19 -72.14
N LEU A 207 9.30 89.11 -71.49
CA LEU A 207 9.99 88.64 -70.28
C LEU A 207 11.43 88.32 -70.65
N ASP A 208 12.38 89.06 -70.06
CA ASP A 208 13.77 88.63 -70.01
C ASP A 208 13.86 87.47 -69.00
N LEU A 209 13.70 86.24 -69.49
CA LEU A 209 14.05 85.07 -68.70
C LEU A 209 15.57 85.11 -68.42
N PRO A 210 16.04 84.90 -67.18
CA PRO A 210 17.44 84.60 -66.97
C PRO A 210 17.77 83.34 -67.78
N LYS A 211 18.69 83.48 -68.74
CA LYS A 211 19.24 82.40 -69.58
C LYS A 211 19.90 81.33 -68.72
N LYS A 212 19.11 80.46 -68.10
CA LYS A 212 19.60 79.28 -67.39
C LYS A 212 18.52 78.27 -67.05
N GLN A 213 17.52 78.05 -67.90
CA GLN A 213 16.87 76.74 -68.02
C GLN A 213 16.57 76.46 -69.50
N PRO A 214 16.93 75.28 -70.04
CA PRO A 214 16.48 74.87 -71.36
C PRO A 214 14.95 74.88 -71.34
N SER A 215 14.35 75.40 -72.42
CA SER A 215 12.92 75.33 -72.62
C SER A 215 12.52 73.86 -72.61
N ALA A 216 11.90 73.39 -71.53
CA ALA A 216 11.22 72.11 -71.53
C ALA A 216 10.04 72.23 -72.51
N LEU A 217 10.29 71.90 -73.78
CA LEU A 217 9.25 71.50 -74.71
C LEU A 217 8.53 70.31 -74.07
N LEU A 218 7.21 70.21 -74.24
CA LEU A 218 6.43 69.08 -73.74
C LEU A 218 6.89 67.72 -74.29
N GLU A 219 7.73 67.72 -75.34
CA GLU A 219 8.44 66.56 -75.89
C GLU A 219 9.62 66.07 -75.03
N GLU A 220 10.07 66.85 -74.04
CA GLU A 220 11.24 66.59 -73.17
C GLU A 220 10.87 66.30 -71.71
N ILE A 221 9.59 66.06 -71.38
CA ILE A 221 9.24 65.44 -70.09
C ILE A 221 9.61 63.96 -70.19
N GLN A 222 10.82 63.62 -69.75
CA GLN A 222 11.12 62.25 -69.34
C GLN A 222 10.31 61.98 -68.08
N VAL A 223 9.30 61.11 -68.20
CA VAL A 223 8.73 60.44 -67.04
C VAL A 223 9.87 59.64 -66.44
N ASP A 224 10.28 59.96 -65.21
CA ASP A 224 11.22 59.13 -64.46
C ASP A 224 10.56 57.76 -64.29
N TYR A 225 10.89 56.84 -65.19
CA TYR A 225 10.43 55.47 -65.17
C TYR A 225 11.38 54.70 -64.25
N ASP A 226 11.02 54.60 -62.97
CA ASP A 226 11.74 53.74 -62.02
C ASP A 226 11.17 52.33 -62.09
N GLU A 227 11.84 51.48 -62.85
CA GLU A 227 11.48 50.07 -63.05
C GLU A 227 11.41 49.30 -61.71
N LYS A 228 12.17 49.74 -60.70
CA LYS A 228 12.17 49.12 -59.36
C LYS A 228 10.91 49.43 -58.55
N GLU A 229 10.35 50.64 -58.72
CA GLU A 229 9.10 51.01 -58.05
C GLU A 229 7.92 50.24 -58.67
N LEU A 230 7.99 49.98 -59.97
CA LEU A 230 7.03 49.15 -60.69
C LEU A 230 7.11 47.67 -60.27
N ASP A 231 8.32 47.11 -60.20
CA ASP A 231 8.54 45.73 -59.77
C ASP A 231 8.08 45.52 -58.32
N GLN A 232 8.34 46.50 -57.44
CA GLN A 232 7.88 46.45 -56.06
C GLN A 232 6.35 46.55 -55.93
N PHE A 233 5.68 47.31 -56.80
CA PHE A 233 4.21 47.36 -56.85
C PHE A 233 3.59 46.02 -57.33
N PHE A 234 4.28 45.28 -58.19
CA PHE A 234 3.82 43.96 -58.63
C PHE A 234 4.11 42.84 -57.61
N GLU A 235 5.20 42.94 -56.84
CA GLU A 235 5.49 42.00 -55.75
C GLU A 235 4.57 42.18 -54.53
N ASP A 236 4.07 43.39 -54.26
CA ASP A 236 3.14 43.67 -53.16
C ASP A 236 1.66 43.25 -53.45
N ASN A 237 1.36 42.73 -54.65
CA ASN A 237 0.01 42.30 -55.08
C ASN A 237 -0.12 40.79 -55.36
N GLU A 238 0.84 39.96 -54.97
CA GLU A 238 0.69 38.49 -54.81
C GLU A 238 0.54 38.08 -53.33
#